data_AF-A0AA39LRT9-F1
#
_entry.id   AF-A0AA39LRT9-F1
#
_cell.length_a   1.000
_cell.length_b   1.000
_cell.length_c   1.000
_cell.angle_alpha   90.00
_cell.angle_beta   90.00
_cell.angle_gamma   90.00
#
_symmetry.space_group_name_H-M   'P 1'
#
loop_
_entity.id
_entity.type
_entity.pdbx_description
1 polymer ?
#
loop_
_entity_poly.entity_id
_entity_poly.type
_entity_poly.pdbx_seq_one_letter_code
_entity_poly.pdbx_strand_id
1 'polypeptide(L)'
;MPSPEEATTSQPFSMEKTSDADAILRELTDAGEANDFHINRLVNNYLLLCPEIVNDPGCSSDNSASLTKVRQMFASNSDAVYRLIRIIPYRAKKAAIEFLYATILSNVDQRLNVPFVVDCVAACVNATCIEAKCLPSPKQTAVFVEYCIVEVMKIITNSPPAKKEQLILKRLDIHASVVETVIAESEKKVDVIQHLLDLFKSQLSKLPRSAEDERKIEAIRRILSKLASIFPVFALNDAWLVNSATSPAAAEDMATHDRNLHQVILAMFLNYQKNDSSGGKACLDQVMTAAKIQPSVFVRHIPLLVSKLYTVSQFPMGVKRMKDVGYYDIFVSVLRAIIAADPESFESEMDILKVFEFYFEYFKTNITKTKSAFIELVKVLADVCLLYMERYNSSAQKYLLKKITYLIEMKKYCHEYVTLRVIINSLPNCPEKQALAVQNIRPRSHYQRDARERREYFKR
;
A
#
# COMPACT_ATOMS: atom_id res chain seq x y z
N MET A 1 61.94 -57.93 -36.81
CA MET A 1 63.02 -57.40 -35.96
C MET A 1 63.70 -56.27 -36.71
N PRO A 2 64.09 -55.14 -36.07
CA PRO A 2 63.73 -54.68 -34.72
C PRO A 2 62.25 -54.25 -34.67
N SER A 3 61.88 -53.04 -34.22
CA SER A 3 61.41 -52.74 -32.85
C SER A 3 60.45 -51.53 -32.84
N PRO A 4 59.66 -51.29 -31.77
CA PRO A 4 58.76 -50.14 -31.64
C PRO A 4 59.37 -48.97 -30.86
N GLU A 5 59.04 -47.74 -31.24
CA GLU A 5 59.16 -46.56 -30.36
C GLU A 5 57.84 -45.80 -30.33
N GLU A 6 57.19 -45.87 -29.16
CA GLU A 6 56.13 -44.93 -28.79
C GLU A 6 56.78 -43.58 -28.45
N ALA A 7 56.33 -42.52 -29.11
CA ALA A 7 56.59 -41.15 -28.70
C ALA A 7 55.26 -40.38 -28.71
N THR A 8 54.38 -40.74 -27.77
CA THR A 8 53.22 -39.91 -27.42
C THR A 8 53.72 -38.60 -26.85
N THR A 9 53.78 -37.57 -27.70
CA THR A 9 54.11 -36.20 -27.30
C THR A 9 52.99 -35.64 -26.43
N SER A 10 53.02 -35.98 -25.15
CA SER A 10 52.17 -35.39 -24.13
C SER A 10 52.51 -33.91 -24.02
N GLN A 11 51.73 -33.07 -24.71
CA GLN A 11 51.75 -31.63 -24.45
C GLN A 11 51.48 -31.43 -22.94
N PRO A 12 52.33 -30.69 -22.22
CA PRO A 12 52.06 -30.41 -20.81
C PRO A 12 50.77 -29.60 -20.73
N PHE A 13 49.83 -30.06 -19.91
CA PHE A 13 48.69 -29.24 -19.47
C PHE A 13 49.24 -27.90 -18.99
N SER A 14 48.92 -26.82 -19.70
CA SER A 14 49.37 -25.49 -19.32
C SER A 14 48.82 -25.16 -17.94
N MET A 15 49.70 -24.76 -17.02
CA MET A 15 49.33 -24.28 -15.69
C MET A 15 48.11 -23.35 -15.77
N GLU A 16 47.15 -23.54 -14.86
CA GLU A 16 46.04 -22.62 -14.69
C GLU A 16 46.60 -21.20 -14.49
N LYS A 17 46.37 -20.33 -15.47
CA LYS A 17 46.39 -18.89 -15.21
C LYS A 17 45.34 -18.65 -14.14
N THR A 18 45.77 -18.18 -12.97
CA THR A 18 44.89 -17.61 -11.95
C THR A 18 44.25 -16.35 -12.53
N SER A 19 43.17 -16.55 -13.28
CA SER A 19 42.39 -15.49 -13.89
C SER A 19 41.72 -14.68 -12.78
N ASP A 20 41.95 -13.37 -12.75
CA ASP A 20 41.26 -12.50 -11.81
C ASP A 20 39.75 -12.42 -12.14
N ALA A 21 38.95 -11.92 -11.20
CA ALA A 21 37.50 -11.82 -11.38
C ALA A 21 37.12 -11.03 -12.63
N ASP A 22 37.87 -9.97 -12.95
CA ASP A 22 37.59 -9.07 -14.07
C ASP A 22 37.96 -9.69 -15.42
N ALA A 23 38.96 -10.58 -15.45
CA ALA A 23 39.30 -11.41 -16.59
C ALA A 23 38.23 -12.50 -16.83
N ILE A 24 37.73 -13.16 -15.78
CA ILE A 24 36.61 -14.11 -15.91
C ILE A 24 35.32 -13.41 -16.35
N LEU A 25 35.03 -12.20 -15.85
CA LEU A 25 33.83 -11.46 -16.27
C LEU A 25 33.93 -10.97 -17.73
N ARG A 26 35.13 -10.63 -18.20
CA ARG A 26 35.40 -10.37 -19.63
C ARG A 26 35.19 -11.63 -20.46
N GLU A 27 35.78 -12.76 -20.05
CA GLU A 27 35.59 -14.03 -20.75
C GLU A 27 34.11 -14.46 -20.81
N LEU A 28 33.34 -14.27 -19.73
CA LEU A 28 31.89 -14.46 -19.71
C LEU A 28 31.14 -13.46 -20.63
N THR A 29 31.65 -12.25 -20.81
CA THR A 29 31.04 -11.26 -21.71
C THR A 29 31.29 -11.62 -23.18
N ASP A 30 32.48 -12.13 -23.49
CA ASP A 30 32.88 -12.53 -24.84
C ASP A 30 32.49 -13.98 -25.20
N ALA A 31 31.95 -14.75 -24.25
CA ALA A 31 31.77 -16.21 -24.34
C ALA A 31 30.89 -16.71 -25.50
N GLY A 32 30.01 -15.89 -26.10
CA GLY A 32 29.22 -16.25 -27.27
C GLY A 32 28.52 -17.62 -27.18
N GLU A 33 28.67 -18.45 -28.22
CA GLU A 33 28.16 -19.83 -28.28
C GLU A 33 29.08 -20.86 -27.58
N ALA A 34 29.80 -20.48 -26.52
CA ALA A 34 30.62 -21.43 -25.76
C ALA A 34 29.77 -22.55 -25.14
N ASN A 35 30.36 -23.76 -25.09
CA ASN A 35 29.75 -24.93 -24.47
C ASN A 35 29.31 -24.64 -23.02
N ASP A 36 28.08 -25.02 -22.67
CA ASP A 36 27.48 -24.89 -21.33
C ASP A 36 28.41 -25.32 -20.19
N PHE A 37 29.23 -26.36 -20.39
CA PHE A 37 30.20 -26.80 -19.39
C PHE A 37 31.27 -25.74 -19.09
N HIS A 38 31.77 -25.04 -20.11
CA HIS A 38 32.76 -23.97 -19.95
C HIS A 38 32.16 -22.76 -19.25
N ILE A 39 30.96 -22.33 -19.68
CA ILE A 39 30.22 -21.23 -19.04
C ILE A 39 29.97 -21.56 -17.57
N ASN A 40 29.53 -22.77 -17.24
CA ASN A 40 29.30 -23.17 -15.85
C ASN A 40 30.61 -23.20 -15.01
N ARG A 41 31.75 -23.58 -15.59
CA ARG A 41 33.06 -23.48 -14.92
C ARG A 41 33.43 -22.03 -14.63
N LEU A 42 33.29 -21.13 -15.61
CA LEU A 42 33.56 -19.69 -15.44
C LEU A 42 32.63 -19.07 -14.40
N VAL A 43 31.33 -19.37 -14.41
CA VAL A 43 30.35 -18.92 -13.41
C VAL A 43 30.76 -19.37 -12.00
N ASN A 44 31.09 -20.65 -11.80
CA ASN A 44 31.53 -21.16 -10.50
C ASN A 44 32.82 -20.46 -10.03
N ASN A 45 33.81 -20.31 -10.92
CA ASN A 45 35.07 -19.64 -10.59
C ASN A 45 34.88 -18.16 -10.25
N TYR A 46 34.03 -17.43 -10.99
CA TYR A 46 33.73 -16.03 -10.69
C TYR A 46 33.08 -15.86 -9.31
N LEU A 47 32.13 -16.73 -8.95
CA LEU A 47 31.47 -16.68 -7.63
C LEU A 47 32.40 -17.04 -6.47
N LEU A 48 33.47 -17.83 -6.71
CA LEU A 48 34.52 -18.08 -5.73
C LEU A 48 35.44 -16.85 -5.52
N LEU A 49 35.69 -16.08 -6.58
CA LEU A 49 36.52 -14.86 -6.54
C LEU A 49 35.76 -13.59 -6.13
N CYS A 50 34.42 -13.64 -6.13
CA CYS A 50 33.53 -12.53 -5.76
C CYS A 50 32.58 -12.93 -4.61
N PRO A 51 33.10 -13.23 -3.39
CA PRO A 51 32.29 -13.63 -2.25
C PRO A 51 31.28 -12.56 -1.82
N GLU A 52 31.46 -11.28 -2.18
CA GLU A 52 30.50 -10.20 -1.94
C GLU A 52 29.15 -10.40 -2.65
N ILE A 53 29.11 -11.22 -3.71
CA ILE A 53 27.89 -11.53 -4.49
C ILE A 53 27.09 -12.69 -3.85
N VAL A 54 27.72 -13.49 -2.98
CA VAL A 54 27.16 -14.78 -2.51
C VAL A 54 27.12 -14.90 -0.98
N ASN A 55 28.19 -14.52 -0.29
CA ASN A 55 28.37 -14.80 1.13
C ASN A 55 28.10 -13.58 1.99
N ASP A 56 29.06 -12.66 2.08
CA ASP A 56 28.95 -11.48 2.93
C ASP A 56 29.78 -10.34 2.31
N PRO A 57 29.15 -9.22 1.89
CA PRO A 57 29.87 -8.05 1.38
C PRO A 57 30.71 -7.35 2.47
N GLY A 58 30.45 -7.60 3.76
CA GLY A 58 31.20 -7.00 4.88
C GLY A 58 32.63 -7.52 5.07
N CYS A 59 33.05 -8.56 4.35
CA CYS A 59 34.41 -9.12 4.45
C CYS A 59 35.43 -8.50 3.49
N SER A 60 35.03 -7.70 2.50
CA SER A 60 35.97 -7.00 1.60
C SER A 60 36.30 -5.60 2.13
N SER A 61 37.59 -5.26 2.20
CA SER A 61 38.07 -3.94 2.65
C SER A 61 37.66 -2.78 1.74
N ASP A 62 37.32 -3.06 0.48
CA ASP A 62 37.08 -2.06 -0.57
C ASP A 62 35.70 -2.21 -1.21
N ASN A 63 34.66 -1.71 -0.52
CA ASN A 63 33.28 -1.65 -1.02
C ASN A 63 33.16 -1.01 -2.43
N SER A 64 34.06 -0.10 -2.80
CA SER A 64 34.09 0.57 -4.11
C SER A 64 34.42 -0.38 -5.28
N ALA A 65 35.28 -1.36 -5.07
CA ALA A 65 35.63 -2.37 -6.07
C ALA A 65 34.45 -3.32 -6.29
N SER A 66 33.85 -3.81 -5.21
CA SER A 66 32.67 -4.69 -5.24
C SER A 66 31.45 -4.03 -5.91
N LEU A 67 31.19 -2.75 -5.63
CA LEU A 67 30.16 -1.95 -6.33
C LEU A 67 30.42 -1.89 -7.84
N THR A 68 31.68 -1.74 -8.26
CA THR A 68 32.08 -1.65 -9.67
C THR A 68 31.85 -2.97 -10.39
N LYS A 69 32.26 -4.10 -9.81
CA LYS A 69 32.04 -5.45 -10.35
C LYS A 69 30.55 -5.78 -10.54
N VAL A 70 29.72 -5.49 -9.53
CA VAL A 70 28.26 -5.69 -9.61
C VAL A 70 27.68 -4.85 -10.76
N ARG A 71 28.06 -3.58 -10.89
CA ARG A 71 27.59 -2.72 -11.99
C ARG A 71 28.04 -3.21 -13.36
N GLN A 72 29.28 -3.69 -13.51
CA GLN A 72 29.77 -4.27 -14.76
C GLN A 72 28.97 -5.53 -15.15
N MET A 73 28.72 -6.43 -14.19
CA MET A 73 27.89 -7.63 -14.38
C MET A 73 26.48 -7.26 -14.87
N PHE A 74 25.81 -6.31 -14.21
CA PHE A 74 24.48 -5.86 -14.62
C PHE A 74 24.46 -4.95 -15.87
N ALA A 75 25.60 -4.42 -16.33
CA ALA A 75 25.70 -3.66 -17.57
C ALA A 75 25.96 -4.54 -18.83
N SER A 76 26.23 -5.83 -18.64
CA SER A 76 26.49 -6.76 -19.75
C SER A 76 25.22 -7.09 -20.56
N ASN A 77 25.42 -7.50 -21.81
CA ASN A 77 24.38 -8.06 -22.68
C ASN A 77 24.61 -9.56 -22.98
N SER A 78 25.59 -10.20 -22.34
CA SER A 78 25.92 -11.61 -22.57
C SER A 78 24.96 -12.57 -21.85
N ASP A 79 24.48 -13.59 -22.57
CA ASP A 79 23.69 -14.70 -21.99
C ASP A 79 24.48 -15.50 -20.95
N ALA A 80 25.81 -15.59 -21.06
CA ALA A 80 26.64 -16.24 -20.05
C ALA A 80 26.69 -15.42 -18.73
N VAL A 81 26.66 -14.08 -18.83
CA VAL A 81 26.50 -13.20 -17.66
C VAL A 81 25.05 -13.24 -17.13
N TYR A 82 24.04 -13.39 -18.00
CA TYR A 82 22.67 -13.62 -17.54
C TYR A 82 22.52 -14.92 -16.74
N ARG A 83 23.19 -16.01 -17.16
CA ARG A 83 23.25 -17.27 -16.41
C ARG A 83 23.90 -17.10 -15.04
N LEU A 84 24.98 -16.32 -14.94
CA LEU A 84 25.58 -15.91 -13.66
C LEU A 84 24.55 -15.20 -12.77
N ILE A 85 23.86 -14.17 -13.28
CA ILE A 85 22.86 -13.41 -12.52
C ILE A 85 21.71 -14.31 -12.05
N ARG A 86 21.23 -15.22 -12.91
CA ARG A 86 20.16 -16.16 -12.57
C ARG A 86 20.51 -17.18 -11.48
N ILE A 87 21.79 -17.42 -11.18
CA ILE A 87 22.20 -18.37 -10.13
C ILE A 87 22.33 -17.69 -8.75
N ILE A 88 22.45 -16.36 -8.70
CA ILE A 88 22.60 -15.59 -7.46
C ILE A 88 21.46 -15.90 -6.46
N PRO A 89 20.16 -15.86 -6.82
CA PRO A 89 19.05 -16.08 -5.87
C PRO A 89 19.00 -17.49 -5.28
N TYR A 90 19.79 -18.44 -5.80
CA TYR A 90 19.84 -19.83 -5.32
C TYR A 90 21.10 -20.13 -4.48
N ARG A 91 22.05 -19.19 -4.43
CA ARG A 91 23.34 -19.38 -3.74
C ARG A 91 23.67 -18.25 -2.77
N ALA A 92 23.14 -17.05 -3.01
CA ALA A 92 23.44 -15.87 -2.22
C ALA A 92 22.67 -15.86 -0.91
N LYS A 93 23.37 -15.53 0.18
CA LYS A 93 22.77 -15.20 1.47
C LYS A 93 22.05 -13.86 1.37
N LYS A 94 21.01 -13.68 2.18
CA LYS A 94 20.23 -12.44 2.30
C LYS A 94 21.08 -11.15 2.32
N ALA A 95 22.17 -11.10 3.09
CA ALA A 95 23.03 -9.91 3.18
C ALA A 95 23.68 -9.50 1.85
N ALA A 96 24.09 -10.48 1.03
CA ALA A 96 24.60 -10.21 -0.32
C ALA A 96 23.49 -9.71 -1.25
N ILE A 97 22.26 -10.23 -1.12
CA ILE A 97 21.10 -9.76 -1.90
C ILE A 97 20.69 -8.33 -1.49
N GLU A 98 20.73 -8.00 -0.19
CA GLU A 98 20.50 -6.65 0.31
C GLU A 98 21.54 -5.65 -0.24
N PHE A 99 22.82 -6.05 -0.34
CA PHE A 99 23.88 -5.26 -0.98
C PHE A 99 23.69 -5.12 -2.50
N LEU A 100 23.27 -6.18 -3.20
CA LEU A 100 22.92 -6.10 -4.62
C LEU A 100 21.76 -5.12 -4.85
N TYR A 101 20.70 -5.18 -4.04
CA TYR A 101 19.60 -4.21 -4.07
C TYR A 101 20.06 -2.79 -3.73
N ALA A 102 20.94 -2.60 -2.74
CA ALA A 102 21.52 -1.30 -2.44
C ALA A 102 22.34 -0.74 -3.62
N THR A 103 22.95 -1.62 -4.42
CA THR A 103 23.73 -1.25 -5.61
C THR A 103 22.84 -0.88 -6.79
N ILE A 104 21.95 -1.79 -7.21
CA ILE A 104 21.21 -1.69 -8.48
C ILE A 104 19.85 -0.99 -8.36
N LEU A 105 19.26 -0.93 -7.16
CA LEU A 105 17.99 -0.24 -6.87
C LEU A 105 18.19 1.06 -6.06
N SER A 106 19.39 1.64 -6.12
CA SER A 106 19.69 2.95 -5.51
C SER A 106 19.02 4.10 -6.28
N ASN A 107 19.12 4.07 -7.60
CA ASN A 107 18.45 4.94 -8.58
C ASN A 107 18.36 4.17 -9.92
N VAL A 108 17.58 4.67 -10.87
CA VAL A 108 17.55 4.13 -12.24
C VAL A 108 18.82 4.54 -12.99
N ASP A 109 19.71 3.58 -13.25
CA ASP A 109 20.88 3.76 -14.09
C ASP A 109 20.60 3.15 -15.48
N GLN A 110 20.58 4.01 -16.51
CA GLN A 110 20.34 3.62 -17.90
C GLN A 110 21.45 2.74 -18.49
N ARG A 111 22.62 2.67 -17.85
CA ARG A 111 23.74 1.82 -18.26
C ARG A 111 23.54 0.35 -17.89
N LEU A 112 22.61 0.04 -16.98
CA LEU A 112 22.31 -1.33 -16.60
C LEU A 112 21.33 -1.98 -17.60
N ASN A 113 21.53 -3.27 -17.81
CA ASN A 113 20.63 -4.14 -18.55
C ASN A 113 19.36 -4.36 -17.74
N VAL A 114 18.31 -3.64 -18.12
CA VAL A 114 17.03 -3.58 -17.40
C VAL A 114 16.38 -4.97 -17.22
N PRO A 115 16.26 -5.82 -18.25
CA PRO A 115 15.85 -7.22 -18.07
C PRO A 115 16.62 -7.98 -16.99
N PHE A 116 17.95 -7.84 -16.93
CA PHE A 116 18.77 -8.54 -15.93
C PHE A 116 18.45 -8.06 -14.50
N VAL A 117 18.26 -6.75 -14.30
CA VAL A 117 17.85 -6.18 -13.01
C VAL A 117 16.46 -6.69 -12.61
N VAL A 118 15.48 -6.62 -13.52
CA VAL A 118 14.09 -7.03 -13.24
C VAL A 118 14.01 -8.52 -12.92
N ASP A 119 14.69 -9.38 -13.70
CA ASP A 119 14.67 -10.83 -13.49
C ASP A 119 15.41 -11.26 -12.22
N CYS A 120 16.51 -10.57 -11.87
CA CYS A 120 17.20 -10.82 -10.60
C CYS A 120 16.32 -10.47 -9.40
N VAL A 121 15.66 -9.32 -9.42
CA VAL A 121 14.73 -8.92 -8.34
C VAL A 121 13.55 -9.91 -8.27
N ALA A 122 12.97 -10.28 -9.40
CA ALA A 122 11.87 -11.24 -9.46
C ALA A 122 12.24 -12.60 -8.87
N ALA A 123 13.43 -13.12 -9.20
CA ALA A 123 13.90 -14.39 -8.69
C ALA A 123 14.27 -14.36 -7.19
N CYS A 124 14.77 -13.22 -6.66
CA CYS A 124 15.03 -13.04 -5.22
C CYS A 124 13.74 -12.88 -4.40
N VAL A 125 12.71 -12.19 -4.94
CA VAL A 125 11.40 -12.04 -4.27
C VAL A 125 10.62 -13.35 -4.29
N ASN A 126 10.64 -14.08 -5.40
CA ASN A 126 9.95 -15.36 -5.56
C ASN A 126 10.81 -16.57 -5.12
N ALA A 127 11.92 -16.35 -4.40
CA ALA A 127 12.79 -17.42 -3.93
C ALA A 127 12.05 -18.32 -2.92
N THR A 128 12.06 -19.63 -3.18
CA THR A 128 11.49 -20.65 -2.27
C THR A 128 12.40 -20.96 -1.09
N CYS A 129 13.69 -20.62 -1.18
CA CYS A 129 14.64 -20.74 -0.07
C CYS A 129 14.52 -19.51 0.85
N ILE A 130 14.20 -19.76 2.13
CA ILE A 130 14.02 -18.70 3.15
C ILE A 130 15.30 -17.85 3.32
N GLU A 131 16.49 -18.45 3.18
CA GLU A 131 17.78 -17.75 3.35
C GLU A 131 18.12 -16.77 2.22
N ALA A 132 17.50 -16.94 1.05
CA ALA A 132 17.68 -16.09 -0.13
C ALA A 132 16.47 -15.19 -0.42
N LYS A 133 15.30 -15.45 0.20
CA LYS A 133 14.11 -14.62 0.01
C LYS A 133 14.33 -13.24 0.63
N CYS A 134 14.42 -12.22 -0.21
CA CYS A 134 14.64 -10.84 0.22
C CYS A 134 13.71 -9.90 -0.51
N LEU A 135 12.98 -9.07 0.24
CA LEU A 135 12.11 -8.04 -0.32
C LEU A 135 12.89 -6.72 -0.43
N PRO A 136 12.78 -5.95 -1.53
CA PRO A 136 13.30 -4.59 -1.59
C PRO A 136 12.59 -3.68 -0.57
N SER A 137 13.31 -2.69 -0.03
CA SER A 137 12.73 -1.64 0.81
C SER A 137 11.77 -0.74 -0.01
N PRO A 138 10.83 0.00 0.63
CA PRO A 138 9.85 0.83 -0.09
C PRO A 138 10.42 1.75 -1.19
N LYS A 139 11.59 2.36 -0.95
CA LYS A 139 12.30 3.19 -1.93
C LYS A 139 12.86 2.36 -3.10
N GLN A 140 13.45 1.20 -2.80
CA GLN A 140 13.96 0.28 -3.82
C GLN A 140 12.83 -0.33 -4.65
N THR A 141 11.64 -0.56 -4.07
CA THR A 141 10.45 -1.01 -4.81
C THR A 141 9.99 0.03 -5.83
N ALA A 142 10.03 1.33 -5.48
CA ALA A 142 9.76 2.40 -6.44
C ALA A 142 10.79 2.41 -7.60
N VAL A 143 12.09 2.33 -7.30
CA VAL A 143 13.15 2.24 -8.32
C VAL A 143 13.00 0.98 -9.20
N PHE A 144 12.61 -0.16 -8.63
CA PHE A 144 12.28 -1.37 -9.37
C PHE A 144 11.11 -1.15 -10.34
N VAL A 145 10.04 -0.48 -9.91
CA VAL A 145 8.91 -0.14 -10.79
C VAL A 145 9.31 0.86 -11.88
N GLU A 146 10.25 1.78 -11.63
CA GLU A 146 10.83 2.59 -12.70
C GLU A 146 11.62 1.76 -13.72
N TYR A 147 12.38 0.74 -13.30
CA TYR A 147 12.98 -0.21 -14.24
C TYR A 147 11.93 -0.99 -15.03
N CYS A 148 10.82 -1.40 -14.42
CA CYS A 148 9.70 -2.03 -15.11
C CYS A 148 9.09 -1.11 -16.19
N ILE A 149 8.91 0.19 -15.88
CA ILE A 149 8.46 1.21 -16.84
C ILE A 149 9.44 1.31 -18.02
N VAL A 150 10.76 1.38 -17.76
CA VAL A 150 11.78 1.43 -18.82
C VAL A 150 11.77 0.16 -19.67
N GLU A 151 11.55 -1.02 -19.08
CA GLU A 151 11.44 -2.27 -19.82
C GLU A 151 10.24 -2.28 -20.76
N VAL A 152 9.04 -1.97 -20.25
CA VAL A 152 7.82 -1.88 -21.07
C VAL A 152 7.97 -0.82 -22.16
N MET A 153 8.60 0.32 -21.88
CA MET A 153 8.89 1.36 -22.87
C MET A 153 9.85 0.88 -23.98
N LYS A 154 10.87 0.10 -23.64
CA LYS A 154 11.78 -0.54 -24.61
C LYS A 154 11.03 -1.57 -25.47
N ILE A 155 10.15 -2.39 -24.88
CA ILE A 155 9.31 -3.35 -25.61
C ILE A 155 8.34 -2.61 -26.56
N ILE A 156 7.72 -1.52 -26.10
CA ILE A 156 6.85 -0.64 -26.91
C ILE A 156 7.61 -0.03 -28.09
N THR A 157 8.90 0.26 -27.95
CA THR A 157 9.69 0.88 -29.03
C THR A 157 10.25 -0.15 -30.01
N ASN A 158 10.83 -1.24 -29.51
CA ASN A 158 11.74 -2.10 -30.30
C ASN A 158 11.12 -3.43 -30.75
N SER A 159 9.92 -3.82 -30.26
CA SER A 159 9.36 -5.14 -30.53
C SER A 159 8.54 -5.20 -31.83
N PRO A 160 8.64 -6.27 -32.63
CA PRO A 160 7.79 -6.47 -33.81
C PRO A 160 6.30 -6.43 -33.46
N PRO A 161 5.42 -5.74 -34.22
CA PRO A 161 4.01 -5.57 -33.89
C PRO A 161 3.28 -6.87 -33.55
N ALA A 162 3.54 -7.94 -34.30
CA ALA A 162 2.91 -9.25 -34.12
C ALA A 162 3.23 -9.96 -32.78
N LYS A 163 4.32 -9.59 -32.09
CA LYS A 163 4.71 -10.18 -30.79
C LYS A 163 4.67 -9.17 -29.64
N LYS A 164 4.53 -7.88 -29.96
CA LYS A 164 4.62 -6.73 -29.04
C LYS A 164 3.69 -6.87 -27.84
N GLU A 165 2.39 -7.08 -28.09
CA GLU A 165 1.39 -7.13 -27.01
C GLU A 165 1.59 -8.35 -26.11
N GLN A 166 1.90 -9.52 -26.67
CA GLN A 166 2.20 -10.75 -25.91
C GLN A 166 3.44 -10.58 -25.01
N LEU A 167 4.49 -9.91 -25.51
CA LEU A 167 5.68 -9.61 -24.72
C LEU A 167 5.39 -8.63 -23.59
N ILE A 168 4.58 -7.58 -23.84
CA ILE A 168 4.17 -6.63 -22.80
C ILE A 168 3.38 -7.36 -21.70
N LEU A 169 2.33 -8.11 -22.06
CA LEU A 169 1.51 -8.85 -21.09
C LEU A 169 2.35 -9.79 -20.23
N LYS A 170 3.23 -10.59 -20.85
CA LYS A 170 4.13 -11.51 -20.15
C LYS A 170 5.06 -10.80 -19.14
N ARG A 171 5.54 -9.58 -19.44
CA ARG A 171 6.36 -8.81 -18.49
C ARG A 171 5.51 -8.14 -17.41
N LEU A 172 4.34 -7.61 -17.76
CA LEU A 172 3.39 -7.05 -16.79
C LEU A 172 2.96 -8.09 -15.74
N ASP A 173 2.74 -9.36 -16.12
CA ASP A 173 2.45 -10.43 -15.17
C ASP A 173 3.60 -10.66 -14.18
N ILE A 174 4.85 -10.65 -14.65
CA ILE A 174 6.04 -10.78 -13.78
C ILE A 174 6.17 -9.57 -12.87
N HIS A 175 6.08 -8.35 -13.41
CA HIS A 175 6.16 -7.10 -12.65
C HIS A 175 5.10 -7.04 -11.55
N ALA A 176 3.85 -7.38 -11.89
CA ALA A 176 2.73 -7.37 -10.97
C ALA A 176 2.86 -8.43 -9.87
N SER A 177 3.25 -9.66 -10.22
CA SER A 177 3.49 -10.74 -9.23
C SER A 177 4.59 -10.37 -8.22
N VAL A 178 5.65 -9.69 -8.65
CA VAL A 178 6.71 -9.21 -7.76
C VAL A 178 6.21 -8.10 -6.84
N VAL A 179 5.52 -7.10 -7.38
CA VAL A 179 4.95 -6.00 -6.56
C VAL A 179 3.89 -6.53 -5.59
N GLU A 180 3.06 -7.48 -6.02
CA GLU A 180 2.07 -8.17 -5.18
C GLU A 180 2.72 -8.87 -4.01
N THR A 181 3.75 -9.70 -4.27
CA THR A 181 4.50 -10.41 -3.22
C THR A 181 5.15 -9.43 -2.24
N VAL A 182 5.75 -8.35 -2.74
CA VAL A 182 6.35 -7.31 -1.88
C VAL A 182 5.30 -6.58 -1.03
N ILE A 183 4.12 -6.26 -1.56
CA ILE A 183 3.05 -5.59 -0.79
C ILE A 183 2.40 -6.56 0.20
N ALA A 184 2.21 -7.82 -0.16
CA ALA A 184 1.59 -8.83 0.70
C ALA A 184 2.47 -9.19 1.91
N GLU A 185 3.78 -9.35 1.70
CA GLU A 185 4.72 -9.84 2.72
C GLU A 185 5.50 -8.75 3.46
N SER A 186 5.51 -7.50 2.97
CA SER A 186 6.23 -6.42 3.65
C SER A 186 5.50 -5.91 4.90
N GLU A 187 6.21 -5.89 6.03
CA GLU A 187 5.80 -5.18 7.26
C GLU A 187 5.52 -3.70 7.01
N LYS A 188 6.16 -3.11 5.98
CA LYS A 188 6.05 -1.71 5.57
C LYS A 188 5.17 -1.52 4.32
N LYS A 189 4.20 -2.40 4.09
CA LYS A 189 3.31 -2.35 2.90
C LYS A 189 2.62 -1.00 2.66
N VAL A 190 2.30 -0.24 3.72
CA VAL A 190 1.75 1.12 3.59
C VAL A 190 2.78 2.07 2.98
N ASP A 191 4.03 2.04 3.46
CA ASP A 191 5.13 2.82 2.90
C ASP A 191 5.41 2.43 1.45
N VAL A 192 5.36 1.13 1.12
CA VAL A 192 5.53 0.63 -0.27
C VAL A 192 4.46 1.23 -1.18
N ILE A 193 3.18 1.10 -0.82
CA ILE A 193 2.06 1.67 -1.58
C ILE A 193 2.23 3.19 -1.73
N GLN A 194 2.59 3.89 -0.65
CA GLN A 194 2.77 5.35 -0.69
C GLN A 194 3.92 5.77 -1.64
N HIS A 195 5.08 5.12 -1.58
CA HIS A 195 6.20 5.41 -2.49
C HIS A 195 5.84 5.12 -3.96
N LEU A 196 5.05 4.07 -4.23
CA LEU A 196 4.55 3.77 -5.56
C LEU A 196 3.55 4.82 -6.05
N LEU A 197 2.61 5.23 -5.19
CA LEU A 197 1.69 6.33 -5.50
C LEU A 197 2.46 7.62 -5.81
N ASP A 198 3.41 8.02 -4.95
CA ASP A 198 4.19 9.24 -5.14
C ASP A 198 5.04 9.18 -6.42
N LEU A 199 5.61 8.02 -6.75
CA LEU A 199 6.24 7.77 -8.04
C LEU A 199 5.27 8.04 -9.18
N PHE A 200 4.14 7.33 -9.25
CA PHE A 200 3.18 7.47 -10.34
C PHE A 200 2.64 8.90 -10.46
N LYS A 201 2.33 9.56 -9.33
CA LYS A 201 1.91 10.96 -9.26
C LYS A 201 2.98 11.90 -9.83
N SER A 202 4.25 11.71 -9.48
CA SER A 202 5.36 12.56 -9.94
C SER A 202 5.72 12.40 -11.43
N GLN A 203 5.34 11.28 -12.05
CA GLN A 203 5.57 11.00 -13.46
C GLN A 203 4.37 11.43 -14.32
N LEU A 204 3.13 11.18 -13.87
CA LEU A 204 1.90 11.53 -14.60
C LEU A 204 1.49 13.01 -14.52
N SER A 205 1.92 13.74 -13.48
CA SER A 205 1.66 15.18 -13.33
C SER A 205 2.40 16.07 -14.34
N LYS A 206 3.33 15.50 -15.12
CA LYS A 206 4.10 16.20 -16.16
C LYS A 206 3.40 16.01 -17.51
N LEU A 207 3.04 17.11 -18.17
CA LEU A 207 2.61 17.02 -19.57
C LEU A 207 3.74 16.38 -20.42
N PRO A 208 3.42 15.45 -21.34
CA PRO A 208 4.40 14.93 -22.28
C PRO A 208 4.93 16.06 -23.16
N ARG A 209 6.25 16.09 -23.37
CA ARG A 209 6.94 17.07 -24.22
C ARG A 209 7.60 16.42 -25.43
N SER A 210 7.60 15.10 -25.48
CA SER A 210 8.24 14.28 -26.50
C SER A 210 7.50 12.97 -26.72
N ALA A 211 7.70 12.34 -27.87
CA ALA A 211 7.21 10.98 -28.14
C ALA A 211 7.85 9.93 -27.21
N GLU A 212 8.93 10.23 -26.50
CA GLU A 212 9.47 9.37 -25.44
C GLU A 212 8.65 9.50 -24.15
N ASP A 213 8.26 10.71 -23.75
CA ASP A 213 7.35 10.94 -22.62
C ASP A 213 6.00 10.25 -22.85
N GLU A 214 5.45 10.33 -24.07
CA GLU A 214 4.20 9.62 -24.42
C GLU A 214 4.32 8.10 -24.24
N ARG A 215 5.42 7.50 -24.71
CA ARG A 215 5.70 6.07 -24.54
C ARG A 215 5.95 5.70 -23.07
N LYS A 216 6.56 6.59 -22.29
CA LYS A 216 6.75 6.43 -20.85
C LYS A 216 5.42 6.48 -20.10
N ILE A 217 4.55 7.43 -20.44
CA ILE A 217 3.19 7.54 -19.88
C ILE A 217 2.36 6.31 -20.26
N GLU A 218 2.45 5.81 -21.49
CA GLU A 218 1.79 4.56 -21.90
C GLU A 218 2.29 3.34 -21.11
N ALA A 219 3.61 3.20 -20.93
CA ALA A 219 4.18 2.16 -20.08
C ALA A 219 3.69 2.27 -18.62
N ILE A 220 3.63 3.48 -18.08
CA ILE A 220 3.07 3.76 -16.74
C ILE A 220 1.59 3.36 -16.67
N ARG A 221 0.75 3.75 -17.64
CA ARG A 221 -0.68 3.39 -17.68
C ARG A 221 -0.89 1.88 -17.69
N ARG A 222 -0.10 1.15 -18.48
CA ARG A 222 -0.18 -0.32 -18.56
C ARG A 222 0.22 -1.00 -17.25
N ILE A 223 1.28 -0.52 -16.59
CA ILE A 223 1.69 -1.02 -15.26
C ILE A 223 0.64 -0.66 -14.20
N LEU A 224 0.16 0.59 -14.17
CA LEU A 224 -0.90 1.02 -13.25
C LEU A 224 -2.18 0.22 -13.43
N SER A 225 -2.64 0.01 -14.67
CA SER A 225 -3.84 -0.78 -14.95
C SER A 225 -3.70 -2.23 -14.46
N LYS A 226 -2.53 -2.85 -14.64
CA LYS A 226 -2.25 -4.20 -14.12
C LYS A 226 -2.13 -4.24 -12.60
N LEU A 227 -1.55 -3.22 -11.97
CA LEU A 227 -1.49 -3.13 -10.51
C LEU A 227 -2.86 -2.82 -9.90
N ALA A 228 -3.70 -2.03 -10.59
CA ALA A 228 -5.05 -1.68 -10.15
C ALA A 228 -6.00 -2.89 -10.10
N SER A 229 -5.84 -3.87 -11.01
CA SER A 229 -6.61 -5.13 -10.98
C SER A 229 -6.28 -6.02 -9.77
N ILE A 230 -5.18 -5.75 -9.05
CA ILE A 230 -4.78 -6.47 -7.83
C ILE A 230 -5.03 -5.59 -6.59
N PHE A 231 -4.63 -4.32 -6.68
CA PHE A 231 -4.75 -3.33 -5.62
C PHE A 231 -5.46 -2.07 -6.15
N PRO A 232 -6.78 -1.92 -5.95
CA PRO A 232 -7.54 -0.79 -6.48
C PRO A 232 -7.13 0.60 -5.96
N VAL A 233 -6.23 0.69 -4.96
CA VAL A 233 -5.55 1.94 -4.58
C VAL A 233 -4.72 2.54 -5.73
N PHE A 234 -4.32 1.73 -6.72
CA PHE A 234 -3.66 2.20 -7.95
C PHE A 234 -4.65 2.46 -9.10
N ALA A 235 -5.95 2.26 -8.89
CA ALA A 235 -6.95 2.68 -9.87
C ALA A 235 -6.92 4.22 -10.00
N LEU A 236 -6.74 4.70 -11.23
CA LEU A 236 -6.75 6.13 -11.51
C LEU A 236 -8.19 6.63 -11.40
N ASN A 237 -8.49 7.47 -10.41
CA ASN A 237 -9.69 8.32 -10.47
C ASN A 237 -9.59 9.21 -11.72
N ASP A 238 -10.68 9.33 -12.48
CA ASP A 238 -10.73 9.98 -13.81
C ASP A 238 -10.20 11.43 -13.85
N ALA A 239 -10.07 12.10 -12.71
CA ALA A 239 -9.39 13.39 -12.55
C ALA A 239 -7.94 13.41 -13.10
N TRP A 240 -7.29 12.24 -13.25
CA TRP A 240 -5.94 12.09 -13.83
C TRP A 240 -5.94 11.76 -15.33
N LEU A 241 -7.11 11.45 -15.91
CA LEU A 241 -7.28 10.92 -17.26
C LEU A 241 -8.35 11.70 -18.03
N VAL A 242 -7.99 12.89 -18.51
CA VAL A 242 -8.69 13.45 -19.67
C VAL A 242 -8.39 12.52 -20.86
N ASN A 243 -9.41 11.73 -21.24
CA ASN A 243 -9.48 10.76 -22.35
C ASN A 243 -8.90 9.35 -22.09
N SER A 244 -9.70 8.45 -21.50
CA SER A 244 -10.04 7.13 -22.11
C SER A 244 -10.96 6.30 -21.21
N ALA A 245 -12.26 6.57 -21.27
CA ALA A 245 -13.26 5.76 -20.58
C ALA A 245 -13.51 4.40 -21.29
N THR A 246 -14.09 3.45 -20.54
CA THR A 246 -14.69 2.17 -21.00
C THR A 246 -13.74 1.08 -21.51
N SER A 247 -13.18 0.30 -20.57
CA SER A 247 -12.77 -1.10 -20.80
C SER A 247 -13.73 -2.06 -20.08
N PRO A 248 -14.28 -3.10 -20.71
CA PRO A 248 -15.20 -4.05 -20.06
C PRO A 248 -14.61 -4.78 -18.85
N ALA A 249 -13.31 -5.08 -18.88
CA ALA A 249 -12.63 -5.83 -17.81
C ALA A 249 -12.70 -5.11 -16.44
N ALA A 250 -12.59 -3.77 -16.43
CA ALA A 250 -12.68 -2.99 -15.20
C ALA A 250 -14.07 -3.08 -14.54
N ALA A 251 -15.13 -3.30 -15.32
CA ALA A 251 -16.48 -3.49 -14.79
C ALA A 251 -16.68 -4.88 -14.16
N GLU A 252 -16.07 -5.93 -14.73
CA GLU A 252 -16.09 -7.28 -14.17
C GLU A 252 -15.26 -7.39 -12.87
N ASP A 253 -14.11 -6.71 -12.82
CA ASP A 253 -13.27 -6.64 -11.62
C ASP A 253 -13.95 -5.84 -10.49
N MET A 254 -14.56 -4.69 -10.79
CA MET A 254 -15.37 -3.94 -9.81
C MET A 254 -16.54 -4.76 -9.27
N ALA A 255 -17.25 -5.50 -10.12
CA ALA A 255 -18.34 -6.39 -9.69
C ALA A 255 -17.84 -7.53 -8.78
N THR A 256 -16.60 -8.00 -8.98
CA THR A 256 -15.96 -9.00 -8.14
C THR A 256 -15.56 -8.42 -6.76
N HIS A 257 -14.98 -7.22 -6.73
CA HIS A 257 -14.69 -6.52 -5.47
C HIS A 257 -15.97 -6.17 -4.70
N ASP A 258 -17.02 -5.70 -5.39
CA ASP A 258 -18.35 -5.49 -4.81
C ASP A 258 -18.86 -6.77 -4.15
N ARG A 259 -18.87 -7.89 -4.90
CA ARG A 259 -19.32 -9.19 -4.41
C ARG A 259 -18.54 -9.65 -3.18
N ASN A 260 -17.22 -9.47 -3.17
CA ASN A 260 -16.37 -9.86 -2.06
C ASN A 260 -16.66 -9.01 -0.82
N LEU A 261 -16.73 -7.67 -0.94
CA LEU A 261 -17.06 -6.80 0.19
C LEU A 261 -18.49 -7.07 0.70
N HIS A 262 -19.45 -7.31 -0.19
CA HIS A 262 -20.81 -7.72 0.17
C HIS A 262 -20.79 -9.01 1.02
N GLN A 263 -20.03 -10.02 0.60
CA GLN A 263 -19.88 -11.27 1.35
C GLN A 263 -19.23 -11.06 2.72
N VAL A 264 -18.18 -10.23 2.83
CA VAL A 264 -17.56 -9.87 4.12
C VAL A 264 -18.56 -9.17 5.05
N ILE A 265 -19.34 -8.22 4.53
CA ILE A 265 -20.36 -7.52 5.31
C ILE A 265 -21.44 -8.49 5.80
N LEU A 266 -21.92 -9.41 4.95
CA LEU A 266 -22.87 -10.44 5.38
C LEU A 266 -22.26 -11.40 6.42
N ALA A 267 -21.03 -11.87 6.20
CA ALA A 267 -20.32 -12.75 7.11
C ALA A 267 -20.11 -12.11 8.50
N MET A 268 -19.76 -10.81 8.55
CA MET A 268 -19.65 -10.03 9.77
C MET A 268 -20.91 -10.13 10.64
N PHE A 269 -22.09 -9.83 10.07
CA PHE A 269 -23.35 -9.89 10.82
C PHE A 269 -23.73 -11.33 11.19
N LEU A 270 -23.44 -12.32 10.34
CA LEU A 270 -23.68 -13.74 10.63
C LEU A 270 -22.79 -14.26 11.77
N ASN A 271 -21.53 -13.84 11.84
CA ASN A 271 -20.61 -14.24 12.91
C ASN A 271 -21.07 -13.66 14.26
N TYR A 272 -21.43 -12.36 14.30
CA TYR A 272 -22.03 -11.76 15.50
C TYR A 272 -23.37 -12.42 15.89
N GLN A 273 -24.22 -12.79 14.92
CA GLN A 273 -25.46 -13.54 15.20
C GLN A 273 -25.21 -14.94 15.80
N LYS A 274 -24.07 -15.57 15.47
CA LYS A 274 -23.60 -16.83 16.06
C LYS A 274 -22.85 -16.65 17.39
N ASN A 275 -22.71 -15.42 17.89
CA ASN A 275 -21.84 -15.03 19.01
C ASN A 275 -20.33 -15.30 18.78
N ASP A 276 -19.89 -15.46 17.53
CA ASP A 276 -18.46 -15.47 17.20
C ASP A 276 -17.96 -14.03 17.04
N SER A 277 -17.54 -13.44 18.15
CA SER A 277 -16.93 -12.11 18.19
C SER A 277 -15.56 -12.07 17.49
N SER A 278 -14.87 -13.21 17.36
CA SER A 278 -13.55 -13.28 16.74
C SER A 278 -13.64 -13.19 15.21
N GLY A 279 -14.50 -14.02 14.59
CA GLY A 279 -14.82 -13.92 13.17
C GLY A 279 -15.58 -12.63 12.84
N GLY A 280 -16.44 -12.14 13.74
CA GLY A 280 -17.10 -10.84 13.59
C GLY A 280 -16.10 -9.68 13.51
N LYS A 281 -15.10 -9.66 14.40
CA LYS A 281 -14.03 -8.66 14.40
C LYS A 281 -13.10 -8.78 13.19
N ALA A 282 -12.72 -9.99 12.79
CA ALA A 282 -11.92 -10.20 11.59
C ALA A 282 -12.60 -9.64 10.33
N CYS A 283 -13.93 -9.81 10.19
CA CYS A 283 -14.68 -9.18 9.11
C CYS A 283 -14.78 -7.64 9.25
N LEU A 284 -14.89 -7.10 10.47
CA LEU A 284 -14.81 -5.64 10.69
C LEU A 284 -13.47 -5.06 10.23
N ASP A 285 -12.36 -5.72 10.57
CA ASP A 285 -11.01 -5.30 10.17
C ASP A 285 -10.83 -5.38 8.63
N GLN A 286 -11.47 -6.36 7.98
CA GLN A 286 -11.55 -6.43 6.51
C GLN A 286 -12.40 -5.29 5.91
N VAL A 287 -13.56 -4.95 6.49
CA VAL A 287 -14.37 -3.79 6.03
C VAL A 287 -13.62 -2.47 6.22
N MET A 288 -12.93 -2.30 7.35
CA MET A 288 -12.04 -1.15 7.60
C MET A 288 -10.87 -1.09 6.59
N THR A 289 -10.36 -2.24 6.18
CA THR A 289 -9.29 -2.34 5.16
C THR A 289 -9.82 -2.01 3.77
N ALA A 290 -11.00 -2.52 3.42
CA ALA A 290 -11.69 -2.19 2.16
C ALA A 290 -12.02 -0.70 2.07
N ALA A 291 -12.47 -0.05 3.16
CA ALA A 291 -12.70 1.38 3.18
C ALA A 291 -11.44 2.21 2.86
N LYS A 292 -10.26 1.77 3.35
CA LYS A 292 -8.96 2.44 3.10
C LYS A 292 -8.39 2.18 1.71
N ILE A 293 -8.51 0.96 1.20
CA ILE A 293 -7.85 0.51 -0.04
C ILE A 293 -8.77 0.62 -1.27
N GLN A 294 -10.09 0.54 -1.05
CA GLN A 294 -11.14 0.50 -2.07
C GLN A 294 -12.32 1.42 -1.69
N PRO A 295 -12.09 2.73 -1.43
CA PRO A 295 -13.11 3.62 -0.89
C PRO A 295 -14.38 3.71 -1.75
N SER A 296 -14.27 3.69 -3.09
CA SER A 296 -15.43 3.68 -4.00
C SER A 296 -16.30 2.42 -3.87
N VAL A 297 -15.69 1.24 -3.79
CA VAL A 297 -16.37 -0.04 -3.53
C VAL A 297 -17.07 -0.02 -2.16
N PHE A 298 -16.39 0.54 -1.14
CA PHE A 298 -16.96 0.72 0.19
C PHE A 298 -18.16 1.67 0.20
N VAL A 299 -18.08 2.82 -0.47
CA VAL A 299 -19.17 3.81 -0.58
C VAL A 299 -20.42 3.17 -1.16
N ARG A 300 -20.29 2.39 -2.23
CA ARG A 300 -21.41 1.67 -2.86
C ARG A 300 -22.08 0.63 -1.93
N HIS A 301 -21.40 0.21 -0.85
CA HIS A 301 -21.93 -0.69 0.18
C HIS A 301 -22.55 0.02 1.40
N ILE A 302 -22.48 1.35 1.48
CA ILE A 302 -23.08 2.12 2.58
C ILE A 302 -24.59 1.85 2.75
N PRO A 303 -25.43 1.78 1.70
CA PRO A 303 -26.85 1.46 1.86
C PRO A 303 -27.10 0.10 2.54
N LEU A 304 -26.27 -0.90 2.24
CA LEU A 304 -26.33 -2.21 2.89
C LEU A 304 -25.92 -2.12 4.37
N LEU A 305 -24.84 -1.42 4.68
CA LEU A 305 -24.37 -1.20 6.05
C LEU A 305 -25.44 -0.48 6.89
N VAL A 306 -26.06 0.58 6.35
CA VAL A 306 -27.17 1.30 7.01
C VAL A 306 -28.37 0.39 7.24
N SER A 307 -28.79 -0.39 6.25
CA SER A 307 -29.90 -1.37 6.39
C SER A 307 -29.63 -2.41 7.50
N LYS A 308 -28.40 -2.91 7.59
CA LYS A 308 -28.01 -3.85 8.64
C LYS A 308 -27.86 -3.19 10.02
N LEU A 309 -27.40 -1.94 10.09
CA LEU A 309 -27.40 -1.16 11.33
C LEU A 309 -28.84 -0.91 11.83
N TYR A 310 -29.78 -0.56 10.95
CA TYR A 310 -31.21 -0.53 11.29
C TYR A 310 -31.68 -1.89 11.85
N THR A 311 -31.31 -3.01 11.22
CA THR A 311 -31.64 -4.36 11.70
C THR A 311 -31.10 -4.62 13.12
N VAL A 312 -29.83 -4.30 13.39
CA VAL A 312 -29.24 -4.47 14.73
C VAL A 312 -29.86 -3.53 15.76
N SER A 313 -30.24 -2.30 15.35
CA SER A 313 -30.86 -1.33 16.25
C SER A 313 -32.26 -1.71 16.75
N GLN A 314 -32.94 -2.63 16.03
CA GLN A 314 -34.25 -3.17 16.41
C GLN A 314 -34.17 -4.24 17.51
N PHE A 315 -32.97 -4.76 17.83
CA PHE A 315 -32.84 -5.76 18.88
C PHE A 315 -33.15 -5.15 20.26
N PRO A 316 -33.99 -5.78 21.11
CA PRO A 316 -34.38 -5.25 22.43
C PRO A 316 -33.26 -5.47 23.47
N MET A 317 -32.11 -4.83 23.22
CA MET A 317 -30.86 -5.07 23.93
C MET A 317 -30.26 -3.76 24.44
N GLY A 318 -30.04 -3.67 25.75
CA GLY A 318 -29.37 -2.50 26.34
C GLY A 318 -27.91 -2.38 25.92
N VAL A 319 -27.40 -1.15 25.82
CA VAL A 319 -26.05 -0.83 25.29
C VAL A 319 -24.93 -1.64 25.94
N LYS A 320 -25.01 -1.93 27.25
CA LYS A 320 -24.04 -2.79 27.93
C LYS A 320 -23.92 -4.16 27.23
N ARG A 321 -25.05 -4.85 27.03
CA ARG A 321 -25.09 -6.15 26.36
C ARG A 321 -24.75 -6.05 24.87
N MET A 322 -25.02 -4.91 24.21
CA MET A 322 -24.51 -4.67 22.85
C MET A 322 -22.98 -4.60 22.79
N LYS A 323 -22.32 -4.07 23.83
CA LYS A 323 -20.85 -4.10 23.95
C LYS A 323 -20.35 -5.51 24.28
N ASP A 324 -20.98 -6.18 25.24
CA ASP A 324 -20.61 -7.54 25.65
C ASP A 324 -20.67 -8.56 24.48
N VAL A 325 -21.59 -8.37 23.52
CA VAL A 325 -21.76 -9.20 22.32
C VAL A 325 -21.08 -8.58 21.06
N GLY A 326 -20.41 -7.43 21.20
CA GLY A 326 -19.68 -6.77 20.11
C GLY A 326 -20.53 -6.07 19.04
N TYR A 327 -21.87 -6.13 19.12
CA TYR A 327 -22.75 -5.36 18.23
C TYR A 327 -22.50 -3.85 18.28
N TYR A 328 -22.09 -3.30 19.43
CA TYR A 328 -21.73 -1.88 19.56
C TYR A 328 -20.51 -1.51 18.69
N ASP A 329 -19.56 -2.43 18.53
CA ASP A 329 -18.34 -2.20 17.76
C ASP A 329 -18.63 -2.06 16.26
N ILE A 330 -19.74 -2.64 15.78
CA ILE A 330 -20.21 -2.45 14.39
C ILE A 330 -20.61 -0.98 14.16
N PHE A 331 -21.34 -0.35 15.09
CA PHE A 331 -21.73 1.06 14.97
C PHE A 331 -20.50 1.97 14.95
N VAL A 332 -19.55 1.74 15.86
CA VAL A 332 -18.33 2.56 15.93
C VAL A 332 -17.46 2.34 14.69
N SER A 333 -17.31 1.09 14.24
CA SER A 333 -16.46 0.74 13.10
C SER A 333 -17.02 1.20 11.76
N VAL A 334 -18.35 1.23 11.55
CA VAL A 334 -18.90 1.80 10.30
C VAL A 334 -18.58 3.30 10.20
N LEU A 335 -18.68 4.06 11.30
CA LEU A 335 -18.27 5.46 11.29
C LEU A 335 -16.75 5.63 11.11
N ARG A 336 -15.93 4.79 11.74
CA ARG A 336 -14.47 4.78 11.53
C ARG A 336 -14.09 4.42 10.09
N ALA A 337 -14.83 3.52 9.44
CA ALA A 337 -14.63 3.14 8.05
C ALA A 337 -14.92 4.33 7.12
N ILE A 338 -15.97 5.10 7.40
CA ILE A 338 -16.28 6.35 6.67
C ILE A 338 -15.18 7.40 6.86
N ILE A 339 -14.63 7.59 8.07
CA ILE A 339 -13.47 8.49 8.28
C ILE A 339 -12.23 8.00 7.52
N ALA A 340 -12.04 6.68 7.41
CA ALA A 340 -10.88 6.06 6.79
C ALA A 340 -11.01 5.92 5.25
N ALA A 341 -12.21 6.09 4.70
CA ALA A 341 -12.45 6.18 3.28
C ALA A 341 -12.10 7.58 2.77
N ASP A 342 -11.56 7.65 1.57
CA ASP A 342 -11.29 8.92 0.90
C ASP A 342 -12.61 9.70 0.68
N PRO A 343 -12.76 10.92 1.24
CA PRO A 343 -13.95 11.74 1.02
C PRO A 343 -14.18 12.12 -0.45
N GLU A 344 -13.18 12.01 -1.33
CA GLU A 344 -13.34 12.16 -2.79
C GLU A 344 -14.24 11.09 -3.40
N SER A 345 -14.30 9.89 -2.81
CA SER A 345 -15.00 8.72 -3.36
C SER A 345 -16.52 8.75 -3.16
N PHE A 346 -17.06 9.81 -2.54
CA PHE A 346 -18.48 9.95 -2.26
C PHE A 346 -19.15 10.78 -3.36
N GLU A 347 -19.57 10.09 -4.43
CA GLU A 347 -20.23 10.66 -5.62
C GLU A 347 -21.50 11.49 -5.29
N SER A 348 -22.18 11.18 -4.18
CA SER A 348 -23.38 11.89 -3.75
C SER A 348 -23.34 12.25 -2.26
N GLU A 349 -23.67 13.51 -1.93
CA GLU A 349 -23.90 13.96 -0.55
C GLU A 349 -24.99 13.10 0.14
N MET A 350 -25.93 12.55 -0.63
CA MET A 350 -27.08 11.79 -0.14
C MET A 350 -26.71 10.50 0.60
N ASP A 351 -25.60 9.85 0.27
CA ASP A 351 -25.27 8.56 0.89
C ASP A 351 -24.70 8.71 2.30
N ILE A 352 -23.95 9.79 2.54
CA ILE A 352 -23.54 10.21 3.88
C ILE A 352 -24.72 10.76 4.68
N LEU A 353 -25.63 11.51 4.05
CA LEU A 353 -26.83 12.01 4.73
C LEU A 353 -27.68 10.85 5.27
N LYS A 354 -27.87 9.76 4.52
CA LYS A 354 -28.57 8.54 4.99
C LYS A 354 -27.89 7.91 6.22
N VAL A 355 -26.55 7.85 6.23
CA VAL A 355 -25.79 7.37 7.40
C VAL A 355 -26.06 8.26 8.61
N PHE A 356 -25.92 9.58 8.44
CA PHE A 356 -26.19 10.52 9.52
C PHE A 356 -27.63 10.40 10.03
N GLU A 357 -28.62 10.31 9.14
CA GLU A 357 -30.02 10.16 9.51
C GLU A 357 -30.27 8.95 10.39
N PHE A 358 -29.73 7.78 10.03
CA PHE A 358 -29.76 6.59 10.87
C PHE A 358 -29.18 6.86 12.27
N TYR A 359 -27.95 7.39 12.37
CA TYR A 359 -27.32 7.62 13.68
C TYR A 359 -28.09 8.65 14.52
N PHE A 360 -28.60 9.72 13.91
CA PHE A 360 -29.40 10.73 14.61
C PHE A 360 -30.76 10.21 15.07
N GLU A 361 -31.43 9.35 14.27
CA GLU A 361 -32.68 8.70 14.64
C GLU A 361 -32.48 7.67 15.77
N TYR A 362 -31.45 6.82 15.63
CA TYR A 362 -31.04 5.85 16.66
C TYR A 362 -30.69 6.53 17.99
N PHE A 363 -29.99 7.67 17.93
CA PHE A 363 -29.66 8.46 19.11
C PHE A 363 -30.89 9.12 19.74
N LYS A 364 -31.77 9.74 18.94
CA LYS A 364 -33.02 10.35 19.42
C LYS A 364 -33.91 9.34 20.16
N THR A 365 -33.94 8.10 19.71
CA THR A 365 -34.74 7.01 20.30
C THR A 365 -34.09 6.37 21.53
N ASN A 366 -32.76 6.23 21.58
CA ASN A 366 -32.08 5.42 22.61
C ASN A 366 -31.23 6.18 23.66
N ILE A 367 -30.76 7.41 23.40
CA ILE A 367 -29.88 8.13 24.36
C ILE A 367 -30.56 8.44 25.70
N THR A 368 -31.89 8.60 25.70
CA THR A 368 -32.66 8.97 26.91
C THR A 368 -32.45 8.02 28.09
N LYS A 369 -32.11 6.74 27.83
CA LYS A 369 -32.02 5.66 28.83
C LYS A 369 -30.59 5.37 29.35
N THR A 370 -29.54 5.52 28.54
CA THR A 370 -28.16 5.10 28.90
C THR A 370 -27.08 6.07 28.40
N LYS A 371 -26.97 7.22 29.07
CA LYS A 371 -26.32 8.44 28.58
C LYS A 371 -24.80 8.35 28.39
N SER A 372 -24.06 7.77 29.33
CA SER A 372 -22.58 7.67 29.24
C SER A 372 -22.09 6.60 28.26
N ALA A 373 -22.91 5.59 27.97
CA ALA A 373 -22.51 4.44 27.16
C ALA A 373 -22.28 4.78 25.67
N PHE A 374 -22.77 5.93 25.21
CA PHE A 374 -22.71 6.39 23.82
C PHE A 374 -21.61 7.41 23.52
N ILE A 375 -20.81 7.85 24.52
CA ILE A 375 -19.82 8.93 24.35
C ILE A 375 -18.85 8.67 23.20
N GLU A 376 -18.34 7.44 23.06
CA GLU A 376 -17.44 7.07 21.96
C GLU A 376 -18.10 7.24 20.58
N LEU A 377 -19.31 6.73 20.41
CA LEU A 377 -20.05 6.83 19.15
C LEU A 377 -20.38 8.29 18.80
N VAL A 378 -20.68 9.15 19.78
CA VAL A 378 -20.89 10.59 19.58
C VAL A 378 -19.62 11.31 19.14
N LYS A 379 -18.44 10.93 19.66
CA LYS A 379 -17.14 11.48 19.23
C LYS A 379 -16.87 11.16 17.76
N VAL A 380 -16.91 9.88 17.40
CA VAL A 380 -16.64 9.44 16.02
C VAL A 380 -17.66 10.04 15.05
N LEU A 381 -18.95 10.15 15.43
CA LEU A 381 -19.95 10.82 14.59
C LEU A 381 -19.62 12.30 14.36
N ALA A 382 -19.16 13.03 15.38
CA ALA A 382 -18.74 14.41 15.24
C ALA A 382 -17.51 14.53 14.32
N ASP A 383 -16.53 13.62 14.45
CA ASP A 383 -15.35 13.58 13.60
C ASP A 383 -15.73 13.39 12.11
N VAL A 384 -16.70 12.51 11.82
CA VAL A 384 -17.29 12.35 10.47
C VAL A 384 -17.98 13.64 10.01
N CYS A 385 -18.79 14.29 10.85
CA CYS A 385 -19.45 15.55 10.47
C CYS A 385 -18.47 16.67 10.13
N LEU A 386 -17.29 16.72 10.76
CA LEU A 386 -16.24 17.70 10.46
C LEU A 386 -15.61 17.48 9.10
N LEU A 387 -15.19 16.24 8.85
CA LEU A 387 -14.56 15.81 7.59
C LEU A 387 -15.39 16.22 6.36
N TYR A 388 -16.72 16.17 6.48
CA TYR A 388 -17.64 16.57 5.42
C TYR A 388 -18.06 18.05 5.43
N MET A 389 -18.01 18.75 6.58
CA MET A 389 -18.23 20.20 6.60
C MET A 389 -17.13 20.97 5.87
N GLU A 390 -15.88 20.50 5.96
CA GLU A 390 -14.73 21.11 5.26
C GLU A 390 -14.83 20.97 3.73
N ARG A 391 -15.65 20.04 3.24
CA ARG A 391 -15.70 19.62 1.84
C ARG A 391 -16.95 20.04 1.06
N TYR A 392 -18.12 20.09 1.71
CA TYR A 392 -19.40 20.29 0.99
C TYR A 392 -19.84 21.75 0.82
N ASN A 393 -20.77 21.94 -0.14
CA ASN A 393 -21.40 23.22 -0.43
C ASN A 393 -22.19 23.80 0.76
N SER A 394 -22.44 25.11 0.72
CA SER A 394 -23.04 25.89 1.82
C SER A 394 -24.43 25.44 2.30
N SER A 395 -25.13 24.60 1.54
CA SER A 395 -26.40 23.96 1.92
C SER A 395 -26.19 22.79 2.89
N ALA A 396 -25.33 21.84 2.53
CA ALA A 396 -24.98 20.68 3.37
C ALA A 396 -24.28 21.12 4.65
N GLN A 397 -23.42 22.14 4.59
CA GLN A 397 -22.82 22.76 5.78
C GLN A 397 -23.88 23.19 6.80
N LYS A 398 -25.00 23.82 6.39
CA LYS A 398 -26.09 24.19 7.32
C LYS A 398 -26.77 22.98 7.96
N TYR A 399 -26.94 21.88 7.22
CA TYR A 399 -27.49 20.63 7.76
C TYR A 399 -26.54 20.03 8.79
N LEU A 400 -25.26 19.84 8.43
CA LEU A 400 -24.23 19.30 9.30
C LEU A 400 -24.03 20.16 10.55
N LEU A 401 -24.05 21.48 10.41
CA LEU A 401 -23.99 22.44 11.51
C LEU A 401 -25.16 22.24 12.48
N LYS A 402 -26.41 22.17 11.98
CA LYS A 402 -27.59 21.88 12.81
C LYS A 402 -27.51 20.52 13.52
N LYS A 403 -26.92 19.52 12.87
CA LYS A 403 -26.70 18.18 13.44
C LYS A 403 -25.60 18.16 14.50
N ILE A 404 -24.50 18.88 14.29
CA ILE A 404 -23.46 19.13 15.29
C ILE A 404 -24.05 19.92 16.46
N THR A 405 -24.86 20.96 16.21
CA THR A 405 -25.63 21.67 17.26
C THR A 405 -26.52 20.71 18.05
N TYR A 406 -27.19 19.74 17.42
CA TYR A 406 -27.96 18.73 18.14
C TYR A 406 -27.08 17.86 19.05
N LEU A 407 -25.94 17.34 18.57
CA LEU A 407 -24.96 16.62 19.42
C LEU A 407 -24.44 17.52 20.56
N ILE A 408 -24.30 18.82 20.29
CA ILE A 408 -23.91 19.86 21.26
C ILE A 408 -25.03 20.16 22.25
N GLU A 409 -26.31 20.11 21.91
CA GLU A 409 -27.40 20.32 22.87
C GLU A 409 -27.52 19.14 23.85
N MET A 410 -26.99 17.98 23.46
CA MET A 410 -26.69 16.90 24.40
C MET A 410 -25.50 17.21 25.35
N LYS A 411 -24.92 18.45 25.33
CA LYS A 411 -23.72 18.86 26.11
C LYS A 411 -23.76 18.62 27.60
N LYS A 412 -24.92 18.44 28.23
CA LYS A 412 -25.00 17.98 29.63
C LYS A 412 -24.26 16.65 29.85
N TYR A 413 -23.85 15.96 28.79
CA TYR A 413 -23.14 14.67 28.82
C TYR A 413 -21.74 14.69 28.17
N CYS A 414 -21.28 15.83 27.63
CA CYS A 414 -20.02 15.94 26.86
C CYS A 414 -19.08 17.05 27.39
N HIS A 415 -18.97 17.21 28.70
CA HIS A 415 -18.25 18.33 29.34
C HIS A 415 -16.73 18.38 29.02
N GLU A 416 -16.12 17.27 28.62
CA GLU A 416 -14.66 17.16 28.42
C GLU A 416 -14.19 17.33 26.97
N TYR A 417 -15.08 17.45 25.97
CA TYR A 417 -14.66 17.51 24.57
C TYR A 417 -14.25 18.93 24.15
N VAL A 418 -13.03 19.30 24.57
CA VAL A 418 -12.36 20.58 24.25
C VAL A 418 -12.34 20.81 22.73
N THR A 419 -12.08 19.77 21.94
CA THR A 419 -12.06 19.82 20.47
C THR A 419 -13.37 20.37 19.90
N LEU A 420 -14.54 19.89 20.34
CA LEU A 420 -15.83 20.42 19.86
C LEU A 420 -16.02 21.90 20.20
N ARG A 421 -15.49 22.37 21.32
CA ARG A 421 -15.55 23.80 21.70
C ARG A 421 -14.66 24.65 20.78
N VAL A 422 -13.48 24.15 20.42
CA VAL A 422 -12.58 24.82 19.45
C VAL A 422 -13.25 24.91 18.09
N ILE A 423 -13.83 23.81 17.59
CA ILE A 423 -14.58 23.74 16.32
C ILE A 423 -15.67 24.81 16.23
N ILE A 424 -16.55 24.91 17.23
CA ILE A 424 -17.63 25.93 17.26
C ILE A 424 -17.07 27.36 17.19
N ASN A 425 -15.93 27.60 17.84
CA ASN A 425 -15.28 28.90 17.84
C ASN A 425 -14.69 29.25 16.46
N SER A 426 -14.14 28.25 15.76
CA SER A 426 -13.55 28.39 14.42
C SER A 426 -14.56 28.55 13.28
N LEU A 427 -15.81 28.10 13.46
CA LEU A 427 -16.83 28.19 12.41
C LEU A 427 -17.35 29.64 12.20
N PRO A 428 -17.42 30.14 10.95
CA PRO A 428 -17.91 31.48 10.64
C PRO A 428 -19.45 31.56 10.72
N ASN A 429 -19.98 32.63 11.33
CA ASN A 429 -21.39 33.03 11.32
C ASN A 429 -22.44 31.94 11.65
N CYS A 430 -22.21 31.18 12.71
CA CYS A 430 -23.26 30.34 13.34
C CYS A 430 -24.20 31.22 14.21
N PRO A 431 -25.53 31.23 14.04
CA PRO A 431 -26.44 31.99 14.92
C PRO A 431 -26.38 31.50 16.38
N GLU A 432 -26.07 30.22 16.62
CA GLU A 432 -25.79 29.66 17.95
C GLU A 432 -24.59 30.31 18.64
N LYS A 433 -23.68 30.97 17.89
CA LYS A 433 -22.55 31.75 18.44
C LYS A 433 -23.06 32.96 19.24
N GLN A 434 -24.20 33.54 18.84
CA GLN A 434 -24.87 34.61 19.59
C GLN A 434 -25.64 34.06 20.81
N ALA A 435 -26.33 32.92 20.66
CA ALA A 435 -27.03 32.27 21.77
C ALA A 435 -26.07 31.81 22.90
N LEU A 436 -24.91 31.27 22.54
CA LEU A 436 -23.86 30.86 23.48
C LEU A 436 -23.13 32.07 24.13
N ALA A 437 -23.02 33.21 23.44
CA ALA A 437 -22.50 34.44 24.03
C ALA A 437 -23.44 34.97 25.13
N VAL A 438 -24.75 34.98 24.90
CA VAL A 438 -25.75 35.46 25.86
C VAL A 438 -25.84 34.57 27.12
N GLN A 439 -25.70 33.24 26.99
CA GLN A 439 -25.76 32.34 28.16
C GLN A 439 -24.52 32.42 29.08
N ASN A 440 -23.39 32.95 28.62
CA ASN A 440 -22.16 33.05 29.43
C ASN A 440 -22.07 34.32 30.29
N ILE A 441 -23.06 35.21 30.23
CA ILE A 441 -23.16 36.36 31.16
C ILE A 441 -23.84 35.91 32.47
N ARG A 442 -23.12 35.09 33.25
CA ARG A 442 -23.36 34.98 34.70
C ARG A 442 -22.03 35.21 35.42
N PRO A 443 -21.96 36.16 36.38
CA PRO A 443 -20.70 36.50 37.02
C PRO A 443 -20.12 35.32 37.80
N ARG A 444 -18.79 35.17 37.76
CA ARG A 444 -18.00 34.13 38.46
C ARG A 444 -17.93 34.37 39.98
N SER A 445 -19.03 34.69 40.65
CA SER A 445 -19.07 34.98 42.10
C SER A 445 -19.19 33.73 42.98
N HIS A 446 -19.66 32.60 42.45
CA HIS A 446 -19.94 31.41 43.29
C HIS A 446 -18.77 30.44 43.53
N TYR A 447 -17.64 30.56 42.81
CA TYR A 447 -16.52 29.61 42.94
C TYR A 447 -15.51 29.92 44.07
N GLN A 448 -15.73 30.95 44.89
CA GLN A 448 -14.83 31.32 45.98
C GLN A 448 -15.22 30.77 47.37
N ARG A 449 -16.38 30.10 47.53
CA ARG A 449 -16.81 29.58 48.84
C ARG A 449 -16.12 28.25 49.22
N ASP A 450 -16.07 27.29 48.29
CA ASP A 450 -15.50 25.94 48.51
C ASP A 450 -13.98 25.91 48.71
N ALA A 451 -13.27 26.98 48.33
CA ALA A 451 -11.82 27.09 48.51
C ALA A 451 -11.40 27.36 49.96
N ARG A 452 -12.33 27.80 50.83
CA ARG A 452 -12.03 28.11 52.24
C ARG A 452 -12.13 26.87 53.13
N GLU A 453 -13.15 26.04 52.93
CA GLU A 453 -13.40 24.83 53.74
C GLU A 453 -12.31 23.75 53.56
N ARG A 454 -11.71 23.65 52.36
CA ARG A 454 -10.61 22.69 52.12
C ARG A 454 -9.29 22.99 52.84
N ARG A 455 -9.13 24.18 53.45
CA ARG A 455 -7.89 24.53 54.20
C ARG A 455 -7.94 24.16 55.68
N GLU A 456 -9.12 23.88 56.24
CA GLU A 456 -9.25 23.51 57.66
C GLU A 456 -9.14 21.98 57.89
N TYR A 457 -9.31 21.17 56.84
CA TYR A 457 -9.21 19.71 56.91
C TYR A 457 -7.76 19.16 56.99
N PHE A 458 -6.74 20.01 56.84
CA PHE A 458 -5.31 19.65 56.93
C PHE A 458 -4.63 20.24 58.19
N LYS A 459 -5.41 20.54 59.25
CA LYS A 459 -4.91 21.03 60.55
C LYS A 459 -5.56 20.32 61.75
N ARG A 460 -5.86 19.03 61.62
CA ARG A 460 -6.17 18.11 62.73
C ARG A 460 -5.43 16.79 62.51
#